data_AF-A0A7C1GEK0-F1
#
_entry.id   AF-A0A7C1GEK0-F1
#
_cell.length_a   1.000
_cell.length_b   1.000
_cell.length_c   1.000
_cell.angle_alpha   90.00
_cell.angle_beta   90.00
_cell.angle_gamma   90.00
#
_symmetry.space_group_name_H-M   'P 1'
#
loop_
_entity.id
_entity.type
_entity.pdbx_description
1 polymer ?
#
loop_
_entity_poly.entity_id
_entity_poly.type
_entity_poly.pdbx_seq_one_letter_code
_entity_poly.pdbx_strand_id
1 'polypeptide(L)'
;PHITINIDIPTGLTVYVDKQKFQHALLNLLKNAMDAIPDEGREGRITIAARGEADSEVEIKITDTGTGIPEKIIDRIFDPFFTTKDVGKGTGLGLFVTHNIIEQHGGSISVGSRVGEGTVFTIKLPAQGGERNG
;
A
#
# COMPACT_ATOMS: atom_id res chain seq x y z
N PRO A 1 5.00 6.91 18.43
CA PRO A 1 3.52 6.97 18.30
C PRO A 1 2.89 5.65 18.74
N HIS A 2 1.78 5.70 19.49
CA HIS A 2 0.97 4.51 19.73
C HIS A 2 0.14 4.23 18.48
N ILE A 3 0.45 3.15 17.76
CA ILE A 3 -0.22 2.78 16.51
C ILE A 3 -1.00 1.49 16.72
N THR A 4 -2.30 1.54 16.46
CA THR A 4 -3.16 0.35 16.46
C THR A 4 -3.31 -0.17 15.03
N ILE A 5 -3.08 -1.47 14.85
CA ILE A 5 -3.26 -2.16 13.58
C ILE A 5 -4.55 -2.97 13.62
N ASN A 6 -5.47 -2.65 12.71
CA ASN A 6 -6.71 -3.40 12.52
C ASN A 6 -6.63 -4.22 11.24
N ILE A 7 -7.03 -5.49 11.32
CA ILE A 7 -7.05 -6.41 10.18
C ILE A 7 -8.49 -6.87 9.97
N ASP A 8 -9.01 -6.62 8.76
CA ASP A 8 -10.36 -6.98 8.34
C ASP A 8 -10.27 -7.73 7.01
N ILE A 9 -9.92 -9.01 7.10
CA ILE A 9 -9.71 -9.89 5.96
C ILE A 9 -10.61 -11.11 6.15
N PRO A 10 -11.60 -11.34 5.26
CA PRO A 10 -12.42 -12.54 5.33
C PRO A 10 -11.58 -13.78 5.01
N THR A 11 -11.98 -14.92 5.55
CA THR A 11 -11.35 -16.20 5.24
C THR A 11 -11.67 -16.63 3.80
N GLY A 12 -10.76 -17.37 3.18
CA GLY A 12 -10.99 -17.97 1.85
C GLY A 12 -10.60 -17.10 0.65
N LEU A 13 -10.13 -15.87 0.85
CA LEU A 13 -9.52 -15.10 -0.24
C LEU A 13 -8.15 -15.66 -0.62
N THR A 14 -7.94 -15.84 -1.91
CA THR A 14 -6.69 -16.34 -2.50
C THR A 14 -6.25 -15.44 -3.64
N VAL A 15 -4.94 -15.26 -3.78
CA VAL A 15 -4.29 -14.54 -4.89
C VAL A 15 -3.04 -15.30 -5.31
N TYR A 16 -2.69 -15.25 -6.59
CA TYR A 16 -1.48 -15.88 -7.12
C TYR A 16 -0.35 -14.86 -7.19
N VAL A 17 0.55 -14.93 -6.21
CA VAL A 17 1.70 -14.03 -6.10
C VAL A 17 2.98 -14.75 -5.69
N ASP A 18 4.13 -14.22 -6.07
CA ASP A 18 5.38 -14.48 -5.38
C ASP A 18 5.27 -13.93 -3.95
N LYS A 19 5.20 -14.84 -2.99
CA LYS A 19 4.99 -14.51 -1.58
C LYS A 19 6.05 -13.55 -1.03
N GLN A 20 7.32 -13.71 -1.40
CA GLN A 20 8.40 -12.89 -0.86
C GLN A 20 8.35 -11.48 -1.42
N LYS A 21 8.17 -11.33 -2.73
CA LYS A 21 8.01 -10.03 -3.38
C LYS A 21 6.77 -9.31 -2.87
N PHE A 22 5.63 -10.00 -2.79
CA PHE A 22 4.40 -9.40 -2.30
C PHE A 22 4.51 -8.98 -0.84
N GLN A 23 5.13 -9.80 0.02
CA GLN A 23 5.42 -9.42 1.41
C GLN A 23 6.32 -8.18 1.48
N HIS A 24 7.32 -8.05 0.61
CA HIS A 24 8.16 -6.85 0.53
C HIS A 24 7.34 -5.61 0.17
N ALA A 25 6.43 -5.71 -0.80
CA ALA A 25 5.54 -4.62 -1.19
C ALA A 25 4.62 -4.19 -0.04
N LEU A 26 4.01 -5.15 0.68
CA LEU A 26 3.17 -4.87 1.85
C LEU A 26 3.94 -4.20 2.98
N LEU A 27 5.13 -4.70 3.32
CA LEU A 27 5.97 -4.12 4.36
C LEU A 27 6.39 -2.68 4.03
N ASN A 28 6.65 -2.39 2.76
CA ASN A 28 6.94 -1.03 2.33
C ASN A 28 5.75 -0.09 2.52
N LEU A 29 4.53 -0.52 2.17
CA LEU A 29 3.32 0.27 2.38
C LEU A 29 3.03 0.49 3.87
N LEU A 30 3.15 -0.54 4.70
CA LEU A 30 2.98 -0.43 6.15
C LEU A 30 4.02 0.49 6.80
N LYS A 31 5.28 0.43 6.33
CA LYS A 31 6.32 1.35 6.80
C LYS A 31 6.01 2.80 6.42
N ASN A 32 5.53 3.05 5.20
CA ASN A 32 5.12 4.39 4.80
C ASN A 32 3.95 4.91 5.63
N ALA A 33 2.96 4.07 5.93
CA ALA A 33 1.86 4.40 6.82
C ALA A 33 2.34 4.75 8.24
N MET A 34 3.25 3.95 8.82
CA MET A 34 3.83 4.22 10.14
C MET A 34 4.64 5.53 10.16
N ASP A 35 5.45 5.77 9.13
CA ASP A 35 6.26 6.99 9.02
C ASP A 35 5.39 8.25 8.83
N ALA A 36 4.20 8.11 8.25
CA ALA A 36 3.28 9.22 8.01
C ALA A 36 2.44 9.61 9.24
N ILE A 37 2.34 8.71 10.24
CA ILE A 37 1.60 8.95 11.48
C ILE A 37 2.47 9.76 12.45
N PRO A 38 2.06 11.00 12.81
CA PRO A 38 2.84 11.85 13.69
C PRO A 38 2.81 11.35 15.14
N ASP A 39 3.91 11.57 15.87
CA ASP A 39 4.03 11.22 17.28
C ASP A 39 3.64 12.39 18.19
N GLU A 40 2.38 12.81 18.08
CA GLU A 40 1.84 14.03 18.74
C GLU A 40 0.81 13.69 19.84
N GLY A 41 0.92 12.52 20.46
CA GLY A 41 0.01 12.08 21.54
C GLY A 41 -1.41 11.69 21.08
N ARG A 42 -1.67 11.64 19.77
CA ARG A 42 -2.87 11.04 19.19
C ARG A 42 -2.62 9.58 18.84
N GLU A 43 -3.63 8.74 19.01
CA GLU A 43 -3.56 7.35 18.58
C GLU A 43 -3.60 7.28 17.05
N GLY A 44 -2.55 6.72 16.46
CA GLY A 44 -2.52 6.42 15.03
C GLY A 44 -3.21 5.10 14.73
N ARG A 45 -3.82 4.99 13.55
CA ARG A 45 -4.45 3.75 13.11
C ARG A 45 -3.95 3.37 11.73
N ILE A 46 -3.66 2.08 11.56
CA ILE A 46 -3.48 1.43 10.27
C ILE A 46 -4.54 0.34 10.14
N THR A 47 -5.34 0.38 9.09
CA THR A 47 -6.33 -0.67 8.78
C THR A 47 -5.91 -1.39 7.50
N ILE A 48 -5.79 -2.71 7.57
CA ILE A 48 -5.60 -3.59 6.43
C ILE A 48 -6.93 -4.32 6.19
N ALA A 49 -7.57 -4.02 5.08
CA ALA A 49 -8.83 -4.66 4.71
C ALA A 49 -8.69 -5.37 3.36
N ALA A 50 -9.32 -6.54 3.22
CA ALA A 50 -9.42 -7.20 1.92
C ALA A 50 -10.87 -7.55 1.62
N ARG A 51 -11.26 -7.43 0.34
CA ARG A 51 -12.59 -7.75 -0.17
C ARG A 51 -12.47 -8.42 -1.54
N GLY A 52 -13.38 -9.33 -1.82
CA GLY A 52 -13.43 -10.08 -3.06
C GLY A 52 -14.35 -11.29 -2.89
N GLU A 53 -14.69 -11.91 -4.01
CA GLU A 53 -15.32 -13.22 -4.06
C GLU A 53 -14.27 -14.28 -4.38
N ALA A 54 -14.55 -15.56 -4.05
CA ALA A 54 -13.66 -16.65 -4.46
C ALA A 54 -13.45 -16.62 -5.98
N ASP A 55 -12.21 -16.86 -6.42
CA ASP A 55 -11.83 -16.87 -7.84
C ASP A 55 -12.05 -15.56 -8.62
N SER A 56 -12.26 -14.42 -7.92
CA SER A 56 -12.43 -13.09 -8.53
C SER A 56 -11.29 -12.10 -8.21
N GLU A 57 -11.32 -10.88 -8.74
CA GLU A 57 -10.35 -9.85 -8.32
C GLU A 57 -10.45 -9.60 -6.80
N VAL A 58 -9.30 -9.63 -6.11
CA VAL A 58 -9.18 -9.30 -4.69
C VAL A 58 -8.68 -7.87 -4.54
N GLU A 59 -9.47 -7.04 -3.87
CA GLU A 59 -9.09 -5.69 -3.46
C GLU A 59 -8.50 -5.72 -2.05
N ILE A 60 -7.31 -5.13 -1.87
CA ILE A 60 -6.64 -4.97 -0.60
C ILE A 60 -6.42 -3.48 -0.36
N LYS A 61 -6.93 -2.96 0.76
CA LYS A 61 -6.77 -1.58 1.20
C LYS A 61 -5.86 -1.51 2.41
N ILE A 62 -4.91 -0.59 2.36
CA ILE A 62 -4.07 -0.19 3.49
C ILE A 62 -4.36 1.28 3.76
N THR A 63 -5.07 1.54 4.85
CA THR A 63 -5.50 2.87 5.26
C THR A 63 -4.74 3.31 6.49
N ASP A 64 -4.14 4.50 6.47
CA ASP A 64 -3.55 5.15 7.63
C ASP A 64 -4.28 6.45 7.99
N THR A 65 -4.14 6.86 9.25
CA THR A 65 -4.59 8.17 9.76
C THR A 65 -3.42 9.15 9.89
N GLY A 66 -2.46 9.06 8.97
CA GLY A 66 -1.26 9.91 8.96
C GLY A 66 -1.54 11.31 8.44
N THR A 67 -0.46 12.03 8.13
CA THR A 67 -0.52 13.42 7.65
C THR A 67 -1.13 13.58 6.25
N GLY A 68 -1.28 12.49 5.49
CA GLY A 68 -1.75 12.52 4.11
C GLY A 68 -0.70 13.04 3.12
N ILE A 69 -1.01 12.93 1.84
CA ILE A 69 -0.15 13.28 0.70
C ILE A 69 -0.77 14.49 -0.01
N PRO A 70 -0.03 15.59 -0.20
CA PRO A 70 -0.50 16.72 -1.00
C PRO A 70 -0.81 16.31 -2.44
N GLU A 71 -1.96 16.75 -2.97
CA GLU A 71 -2.42 16.43 -4.33
C GLU A 71 -1.34 16.68 -5.41
N LYS A 72 -0.62 17.81 -5.29
CA LYS A 72 0.46 18.21 -6.22
C LYS A 72 1.62 17.21 -6.37
N ILE A 73 1.73 16.23 -5.47
CA ILE A 73 2.79 15.20 -5.54
C ILE A 73 2.25 13.79 -5.73
N ILE A 74 0.92 13.57 -5.75
CA ILE A 74 0.31 12.23 -5.85
C ILE A 74 0.82 11.50 -7.10
N ASP A 75 0.84 12.16 -8.25
CA ASP A 75 1.24 11.53 -9.52
C ASP A 75 2.72 11.13 -9.57
N ARG A 76 3.53 11.63 -8.62
CA ARG A 76 4.98 11.42 -8.58
C ARG A 76 5.41 10.42 -7.52
N ILE A 77 4.51 9.96 -6.63
CA ILE A 77 4.92 9.12 -5.50
C ILE A 77 5.44 7.75 -5.93
N PHE A 78 5.08 7.31 -7.13
CA PHE A 78 5.55 6.07 -7.74
C PHE A 78 6.80 6.27 -8.61
N ASP A 79 7.26 7.52 -8.84
CA ASP A 79 8.49 7.79 -9.58
C ASP A 79 9.71 7.25 -8.81
N PRO A 80 10.70 6.69 -9.51
CA PRO A 80 11.94 6.24 -8.87
C PRO A 80 12.65 7.42 -8.20
N PHE A 81 13.14 7.18 -6.98
CA PHE A 81 13.86 8.13 -6.13
C PHE A 81 13.03 9.32 -5.61
N PHE A 82 11.72 9.38 -5.89
CA PHE A 82 10.87 10.41 -5.31
C PHE A 82 10.71 10.20 -3.81
N THR A 83 11.00 11.23 -3.01
CA THR A 83 10.77 11.21 -1.57
C THR A 83 10.59 12.61 -1.02
N THR A 84 9.75 12.74 0.01
CA THR A 84 9.59 13.95 0.84
C THR A 84 10.33 13.84 2.17
N LYS A 85 10.99 12.71 2.43
CA LYS A 85 11.75 12.48 3.66
C LYS A 85 13.09 13.20 3.59
N ASP A 86 13.65 13.54 4.75
CA ASP A 86 14.98 14.14 4.84
C ASP A 86 16.06 13.27 4.19
N VAL A 87 17.16 13.91 3.77
CA VAL A 87 18.30 13.24 3.16
C VAL A 87 18.80 12.10 4.06
N GLY A 88 18.91 10.90 3.48
CA GLY A 88 19.34 9.70 4.20
C GLY A 88 18.25 8.97 4.99
N LYS A 89 17.01 9.49 5.06
CA LYS A 89 15.87 8.83 5.73
C LYS A 89 15.04 7.96 4.80
N GLY A 90 15.31 7.99 3.50
CA GLY A 90 14.67 7.14 2.50
C GLY A 90 15.38 7.20 1.16
N THR A 91 15.35 6.09 0.42
CA THR A 91 15.93 6.00 -0.94
C THR A 91 14.96 6.52 -2.02
N GLY A 92 13.69 6.72 -1.68
CA GLY A 92 12.63 7.03 -2.64
C GLY A 92 12.28 5.88 -3.59
N LEU A 93 12.78 4.66 -3.34
CA LEU A 93 12.51 3.50 -4.22
C LEU A 93 11.35 2.63 -3.75
N GLY A 94 10.87 2.80 -2.51
CA GLY A 94 9.90 1.91 -1.91
C GLY A 94 8.62 1.77 -2.75
N LEU A 95 7.92 2.88 -3.00
CA LEU A 95 6.67 2.87 -3.75
C LEU A 95 6.85 2.47 -5.22
N PHE A 96 7.94 2.88 -5.86
CA PHE A 96 8.31 2.42 -7.21
C PHE A 96 8.46 0.89 -7.27
N VAL A 97 9.18 0.29 -6.32
CA VAL A 97 9.34 -1.17 -6.22
C VAL A 97 8.01 -1.84 -5.91
N THR A 98 7.21 -1.29 -4.99
CA THR A 98 5.85 -1.78 -4.72
C THR A 98 4.99 -1.80 -5.99
N HIS A 99 4.96 -0.70 -6.76
CA HIS A 99 4.21 -0.60 -8.01
C HIS A 99 4.60 -1.71 -8.99
N ASN A 100 5.89 -1.85 -9.28
CA ASN A 100 6.40 -2.87 -10.19
C ASN A 100 6.09 -4.29 -9.71
N ILE A 101 6.16 -4.56 -8.40
CA ILE A 101 5.79 -5.85 -7.83
C ILE A 101 4.31 -6.13 -8.10
N ILE A 102 3.42 -5.18 -7.83
CA ILE A 102 1.97 -5.39 -8.06
C ILE A 102 1.67 -5.61 -9.55
N GLU A 103 2.27 -4.83 -10.45
CA GLU A 103 2.10 -5.00 -11.89
C GLU A 103 2.63 -6.34 -12.41
N GLN A 104 3.77 -6.83 -11.89
CA GLN A 104 4.32 -8.15 -12.22
C GLN A 104 3.37 -9.30 -11.86
N HIS A 105 2.45 -9.08 -10.91
CA HIS A 105 1.41 -10.04 -10.55
C HIS A 105 0.09 -9.81 -11.31
N GLY A 106 0.10 -8.97 -12.34
CA GLY A 106 -1.09 -8.64 -13.13
C GLY A 106 -2.10 -7.75 -12.38
N GLY A 107 -1.70 -7.17 -11.25
CA GLY A 107 -2.53 -6.29 -10.46
C GLY A 107 -2.38 -4.81 -10.81
N SER A 108 -3.05 -3.97 -10.02
CA SER A 108 -2.87 -2.52 -10.02
C SER A 108 -2.79 -1.98 -8.60
N ILE A 109 -2.13 -0.84 -8.44
CA ILE A 109 -2.10 -0.08 -7.18
C ILE A 109 -2.52 1.36 -7.44
N SER A 110 -3.37 1.90 -6.58
CA SER A 110 -3.80 3.30 -6.60
C SER A 110 -3.73 3.90 -5.21
N VAL A 111 -3.75 5.23 -5.14
CA VAL A 111 -3.70 5.98 -3.88
C VAL A 111 -4.83 7.00 -3.83
N GLY A 112 -5.52 7.08 -2.69
CA GLY A 112 -6.39 8.18 -2.33
C GLY A 112 -5.85 8.80 -1.04
N SER A 113 -5.69 10.13 -0.99
CA SER A 113 -5.12 10.79 0.18
C SER A 113 -5.64 12.20 0.34
N ARG A 114 -5.79 12.64 1.59
CA ARG A 114 -6.14 14.02 1.93
C ARG A 114 -5.27 14.49 3.10
N VAL A 115 -4.67 15.67 2.93
CA VAL A 115 -3.80 16.27 3.95
C VAL A 115 -4.57 16.46 5.25
N GLY A 116 -4.01 15.94 6.34
CA GLY A 116 -4.60 15.96 7.68
C GLY A 116 -5.61 14.84 7.98
N GLU A 117 -5.98 14.01 6.99
CA GLU A 117 -6.92 12.90 7.17
C GLU A 117 -6.25 11.53 7.06
N GLY A 118 -5.25 11.39 6.18
CA GLY A 118 -4.50 10.16 5.98
C GLY A 118 -4.46 9.69 4.53
N THR A 119 -4.04 8.45 4.34
CA THR A 119 -3.83 7.85 3.02
C THR A 119 -4.46 6.46 2.93
N VAL A 120 -4.96 6.12 1.74
CA VAL A 120 -5.46 4.79 1.39
C VAL A 120 -4.72 4.32 0.14
N PHE A 121 -3.90 3.28 0.29
CA PHE A 121 -3.40 2.53 -0.85
C PHE A 121 -4.38 1.39 -1.16
N THR A 122 -4.82 1.31 -2.42
CA THR A 122 -5.71 0.24 -2.90
C THR A 122 -4.98 -0.61 -3.91
N ILE A 123 -4.74 -1.87 -3.58
CA ILE A 123 -4.18 -2.90 -4.46
C ILE A 123 -5.32 -3.75 -4.99
N LYS A 124 -5.30 -4.06 -6.27
CA LYS A 124 -6.20 -5.04 -6.90
C LYS A 124 -5.37 -6.13 -7.53
N LEU A 125 -5.65 -7.38 -7.20
CA LEU A 125 -4.93 -8.56 -7.72
C LEU A 125 -5.92 -9.59 -8.26
N PRO A 126 -5.59 -10.28 -9.37
CA PRO A 126 -6.42 -11.38 -9.84
C PRO A 126 -6.35 -12.58 -8.86
N ALA A 127 -7.47 -13.24 -8.55
CA ALA A 127 -7.48 -14.45 -7.73
C ALA A 127 -6.93 -15.69 -8.44
N GLN A 128 -6.78 -15.66 -9.76
CA GLN A 128 -6.13 -16.72 -10.53
C GLN A 128 -4.89 -16.13 -11.21
N GLY A 129 -3.79 -16.91 -11.24
CA GLY A 129 -2.57 -16.49 -11.91
C GLY A 129 -2.89 -16.21 -13.36
N GLY A 130 -2.96 -14.92 -13.72
CA GLY A 130 -3.26 -14.53 -15.09
C GLY A 130 -2.18 -15.08 -16.00
N GLU A 131 -2.50 -16.13 -16.76
CA GLU A 131 -1.77 -16.44 -17.98
C GLU A 131 -1.90 -15.22 -18.89
N ARG A 132 -0.90 -14.34 -18.85
CA ARG A 132 -0.69 -13.41 -19.94
C ARG A 132 -0.19 -14.24 -21.11
N ASN A 133 -1.10 -14.59 -22.01
CA ASN A 133 -0.75 -14.95 -23.37
C ASN A 133 0.08 -13.78 -23.95
N GLY A 134 1.38 -14.01 -24.15
CA GLY A 134 2.33 -13.06 -24.72
C GLY A 134 3.67 -13.72 -24.98
#